data_AF-A0A2D3V0W5-F1
#
_entry.id   AF-A0A2D3V0W5-F1
#
_cell.length_a   1.000
_cell.length_b   1.000
_cell.length_c   1.000
_cell.angle_alpha   90.00
_cell.angle_beta   90.00
_cell.angle_gamma   90.00
#
_symmetry.space_group_name_H-M   'P 1'
#
loop_
_entity.id
_entity.type
_entity.pdbx_description
1 polymer ?
#
loop_
_entity_poly.entity_id
_entity_poly.type
_entity_poly.pdbx_seq_one_letter_code
_entity_poly.pdbx_strand_id
1 'polypeptide(L)' 'MMRLVFENPSVFNEHNKDVAKILEEHGHSIERIMTLKTFPPIYVLPENMPQEGLDSLKAIEGVRLMET' A
#
# COMPACT_ATOMS: atom_id res chain seq x y z
N MET A 1 -8.92 -10.38 2.65
CA MET A 1 -7.98 -9.72 1.70
C MET A 1 -7.72 -8.28 2.17
N MET A 2 -6.47 -7.80 2.17
CA MET A 2 -6.12 -6.47 2.68
C MET A 2 -5.91 -5.47 1.55
N ARG A 3 -6.43 -4.24 1.70
CA ARG A 3 -6.32 -3.17 0.70
C ARG A 3 -5.64 -1.94 1.29
N LEU A 4 -4.66 -1.39 0.59
CA LEU A 4 -4.05 -0.11 0.90
C LEU A 4 -4.69 0.98 0.04
N VAL A 5 -5.25 1.97 0.72
CA VAL A 5 -5.99 3.08 0.15
C VAL A 5 -5.31 4.39 0.54
N PHE A 6 -5.05 5.26 -0.43
CA PHE A 6 -4.61 6.63 -0.17
C PHE A 6 -5.83 7.52 0.01
N GLU A 7 -5.82 8.40 1.01
CA GLU A 7 -6.94 9.28 1.31
C GLU A 7 -7.26 10.26 0.18
N ASN A 8 -6.23 10.75 -0.51
CA ASN A 8 -6.37 11.69 -1.61
C ASN A 8 -5.17 11.60 -2.58
N PRO A 9 -5.27 12.23 -3.77
CA PRO A 9 -4.20 12.20 -4.77
C PRO A 9 -2.87 12.80 -4.32
N SER A 10 -2.88 13.78 -3.42
CA SER A 10 -1.65 14.40 -2.92
C SER A 10 -0.84 13.42 -2.10
N VAL A 11 -1.49 12.69 -1.19
CA VAL A 11 -0.87 11.62 -0.38
C VAL A 11 -0.27 10.54 -1.28
N PHE A 12 -0.97 10.14 -2.35
CA PHE A 12 -0.42 9.20 -3.33
C PHE A 12 0.86 9.75 -3.97
N ASN A 13 0.84 10.98 -4.46
CA ASN A 13 2.03 11.58 -5.09
C ASN A 13 3.21 11.72 -4.13
N GLU A 14 2.93 11.97 -2.85
CA GLU A 14 3.93 12.16 -1.80
C GLU A 14 4.55 10.82 -1.35
N HIS A 15 3.72 9.81 -1.09
CA HIS A 15 4.15 8.59 -0.39
C HIS A 15 4.15 7.31 -1.23
N ASN A 16 3.70 7.33 -2.48
CA ASN A 16 3.67 6.11 -3.29
C ASN A 16 5.07 5.47 -3.43
N LYS A 17 6.14 6.27 -3.47
CA LYS A 17 7.51 5.75 -3.49
C LYS A 17 7.89 5.05 -2.18
N ASP A 18 7.44 5.59 -1.05
CA ASP A 18 7.71 5.00 0.27
C ASP A 18 6.92 3.70 0.44
N VAL A 19 5.66 3.68 0.02
CA VAL A 19 4.83 2.46 -0.04
C VAL A 19 5.51 1.40 -0.90
N ALA A 20 5.96 1.75 -2.11
CA ALA A 20 6.68 0.82 -2.98
C ALA A 20 7.94 0.24 -2.31
N LYS A 21 8.73 1.09 -1.64
CA LYS A 21 9.95 0.69 -0.93
C LYS A 21 9.65 -0.29 0.20
N ILE A 22 8.63 -0.01 1.03
CA ILE A 22 8.23 -0.92 2.12
C ILE A 22 7.78 -2.26 1.56
N LEU A 23 7.00 -2.27 0.47
CA LEU A 23 6.57 -3.51 -0.16
C LEU A 23 7.77 -4.32 -0.67
N GLU A 24 8.72 -3.67 -1.34
CA GLU A 24 9.93 -4.31 -1.86
C GLU A 24 10.86 -4.84 -0.76
N GLU A 25 11.02 -4.12 0.35
CA GLU A 25 11.79 -4.55 1.52
C GLU A 25 11.25 -5.86 2.12
N HIS A 26 9.94 -6.08 2.01
CA HIS A 26 9.27 -7.29 2.45
C HIS A 26 9.10 -8.34 1.33
N GLY A 27 9.80 -8.18 0.19
CA GLY A 27 9.81 -9.13 -0.92
C GLY A 27 8.62 -9.03 -1.87
N HIS A 28 7.83 -7.96 -1.80
CA HIS A 28 6.66 -7.74 -2.64
C HIS A 28 6.89 -6.60 -3.62
N SER A 29 7.09 -6.92 -4.90
CA SER A 29 7.22 -5.89 -5.94
C SER A 29 5.87 -5.22 -6.23
N ILE A 30 5.86 -3.88 -6.25
CA ILE A 30 4.66 -3.08 -6.54
C ILE A 30 4.07 -3.38 -7.93
N GLU A 31 4.89 -3.76 -8.91
CA GLU A 31 4.44 -4.14 -10.26
C GLU A 31 3.64 -5.46 -10.26
N ARG A 32 3.86 -6.31 -9.26
CA ARG A 32 3.15 -7.58 -9.10
C ARG A 32 1.94 -7.46 -8.18
N ILE A 33 1.80 -6.33 -7.49
CA ILE A 33 0.67 -6.06 -6.63
C ILE A 33 -0.53 -5.66 -7.48
N MET A 34 -1.64 -6.36 -7.26
CA MET A 34 -2.87 -6.06 -7.97
C MET A 34 -3.32 -4.66 -7.59
N THR A 35 -3.59 -3.83 -8.60
CA THR A 35 -4.00 -2.44 -8.42
C THR A 35 -5.39 -2.23 -9.03
N LEU A 36 -6.32 -1.66 -8.27
CA LEU A 36 -7.63 -1.29 -8.81
C LEU A 36 -7.54 0.02 -9.59
N LYS A 37 -8.26 0.12 -10.71
CA LYS A 37 -8.30 1.30 -11.58
C LYS A 37 -9.15 2.44 -10.97
N THR A 38 -8.72 2.94 -9.82
CA THR A 38 -9.29 4.10 -9.12
C THR A 38 -8.25 5.22 -9.06
N PHE A 39 -8.67 6.44 -8.75
CA PHE A 39 -7.75 7.54 -8.47
C PHE A 39 -8.13 8.18 -7.12
N PRO A 40 -7.28 8.06 -6.08
CA PRO A 40 -6.00 7.34 -6.05
C PRO A 40 -6.12 5.82 -6.32
N PRO A 41 -5.06 5.18 -6.83
CA PRO A 41 -5.06 3.72 -6.99
C PRO A 41 -5.17 3.03 -5.64
N ILE A 42 -5.87 1.90 -5.61
CA ILE A 42 -5.96 1.02 -4.44
C ILE A 42 -5.05 -0.17 -4.69
N TYR A 43 -4.09 -0.39 -3.79
CA TYR A 43 -3.21 -1.57 -3.83
C TYR A 43 -3.83 -2.72 -3.05
N VAL A 44 -3.91 -3.89 -3.67
CA VAL A 44 -4.39 -5.10 -3.04
C VAL A 44 -3.18 -5.86 -2.50
N LEU A 45 -2.98 -5.77 -1.19
CA LEU A 45 -1.82 -6.37 -0.53
C LEU A 45 -1.95 -7.89 -0.52
N PRO A 46 -0.82 -8.62 -0.71
CA PRO A 46 -0.81 -10.07 -0.67
C PRO A 46 -1.09 -10.58 0.75
N GLU A 47 -1.77 -11.72 0.87
CA GLU A 47 -2.21 -12.26 2.17
C GLU A 47 -1.05 -12.69 3.08
N ASN A 48 0.12 -12.95 2.50
CA ASN A 48 1.33 -13.30 3.23
C ASN A 48 2.20 -12.08 3.62
N MET A 49 1.67 -10.86 3.51
CA MET A 49 2.38 -9.66 3.95
C MET A 49 2.69 -9.77 5.44
N PRO A 50 3.96 -9.64 5.87
CA PRO A 50 4.31 -9.69 7.28
C PRO A 50 3.71 -8.52 8.06
N GLN A 51 3.40 -8.74 9.34
CA GLN A 51 2.81 -7.72 10.21
C GLN A 51 3.66 -6.46 10.31
N GLU A 52 4.98 -6.59 10.34
CA GLU A 52 5.94 -5.47 10.36
C GLU A 52 5.79 -4.56 9.12
N GLY A 53 5.59 -5.17 7.95
CA GLY A 53 5.33 -4.43 6.71
C GLY A 53 3.97 -3.73 6.74
N LEU A 54 2.94 -4.38 7.29
CA LEU A 54 1.62 -3.77 7.48
C LEU A 54 1.66 -2.59 8.45
N ASP A 55 2.42 -2.71 9.54
CA ASP A 55 2.59 -1.64 10.53
C ASP A 55 3.35 -0.46 9.93
N SER A 56 4.37 -0.73 9.11
CA SER A 56 5.12 0.28 8.36
C SER A 56 4.23 1.04 7.38
N LEU A 57 3.33 0.34 6.67
CA LEU A 57 2.36 0.96 5.76
C LEU A 57 1.31 1.79 6.51
N LYS A 58 0.88 1.36 7.70
CA LYS A 58 -0.04 2.12 8.56
C LYS A 58 0.62 3.37 9.16
N ALA A 59 1.94 3.40 9.28
CA ALA A 59 2.67 4.55 9.80
C ALA A 59 2.74 5.73 8.80
N ILE A 60 2.44 5.49 7.52
CA ILE A 60 2.40 6.54 6.51
C ILE A 60 1.13 7.38 6.70
N GLU A 61 1.32 8.68 6.88
CA GLU A 61 0.22 9.63 7.04
C GLU A 61 -0.69 9.64 5.78
N GLY A 62 -2.01 9.60 5.98
CA GLY A 62 -2.98 9.60 4.89
C GLY A 62 -3.11 8.27 4.13
N VAL A 63 -2.42 7.20 4.55
CA VAL A 63 -2.61 5.84 4.04
C VAL A 63 -3.48 5.03 5.00
N ARG A 64 -4.47 4.32 4.46
CA ARG A 64 -5.37 3.44 5.23
C ARG A 64 -5.28 2.01 4.74
N LEU A 65 -5.13 1.08 5.68
CA LEU A 65 -5.32 -0.34 5.42
C LEU A 65 -6.77 -0.74 5.74
N MET A 66 -7.44 -1.35 4.77
CA MET A 66 -8.80 -1.85 4.90
C MET A 66 -8.83 -3.36 4.74
N GLU A 67 -9.38 -4.06 5.71
CA GLU A 67 -9.67 -5.49 5.63
C GLU A 67 -11.03 -5.70 4.95
N THR A 68 -11.10 -6.59 3.97
CA THR A 68 -12.33 -7.05 3.31
C THR A 68 -12.46 -8.56 3.38
#